data_AF-A0AAV9SUL2-F1
#
_entry.id   AF-A0AAV9SUL2-F1
#
_cell.length_a   1.000
_cell.length_b   1.000
_cell.length_c   1.000
_cell.angle_alpha   90.00
_cell.angle_beta   90.00
_cell.angle_gamma   90.00
#
_symmetry.space_group_name_H-M   'P 1'
#
loop_
_entity.id
_entity.type
_entity.pdbx_description
1 polymer ?
#
loop_
_entity_poly.entity_id
_entity_poly.type
_entity_poly.pdbx_seq_one_letter_code
_entity_poly.pdbx_strand_id
1 'polypeptide(L)'
;MDAGSQKYVPPEISRLWLLLPFISEPLVSISYSVFNDSMSFANLTVPIQTFASVKFAPPPDNGTVTQFPHDGVAGLGSPKKSGLNATTFFHQLCDQGTVKECRFGLAFKGDGTGVQVLGEVDETLFSGSLAKATIKDEWLVQGDVRVGEQVVVKDQKILMDSGTANVVGPIAQVAKLFETAGIQAVNLSLPGCTKVMTGHYPCDKPPAITFGLNTGSKDAFGIEAAAFKQAVNGGNNCTATITGIDNFRIWVIGQSWFRGKY
;
A
#
# COMPACT_ATOMS: atom_id res chain seq x y z
N MET A 1 11.77 37.51 -34.79
CA MET A 1 12.15 36.61 -33.68
C MET A 1 10.86 36.33 -32.93
N ASP A 2 10.16 35.27 -33.33
CA ASP A 2 8.91 34.86 -32.70
C ASP A 2 9.27 33.86 -31.59
N ALA A 3 9.08 34.28 -30.34
CA ALA A 3 9.26 33.40 -29.19
C ALA A 3 8.03 32.50 -29.09
N GLY A 4 8.13 31.29 -29.62
CA GLY A 4 7.10 30.28 -29.52
C GLY A 4 6.76 29.98 -28.06
N SER A 5 5.56 30.32 -27.63
CA SER A 5 5.02 29.91 -26.33
C SER A 5 4.85 28.38 -26.33
N GLN A 6 5.68 27.65 -25.59
CA GLN A 6 5.38 26.26 -25.26
C GLN A 6 4.21 26.25 -24.28
N LYS A 7 3.01 25.94 -24.79
CA LYS A 7 1.88 25.54 -23.96
C LYS A 7 2.23 24.19 -23.32
N TYR A 8 2.24 24.17 -21.99
CA TYR A 8 2.18 22.92 -21.25
C TYR A 8 0.85 22.23 -21.60
N VAL A 9 0.93 21.05 -22.20
CA VAL A 9 -0.21 20.17 -22.45
C VAL A 9 -0.13 19.11 -21.35
N PRO A 10 -1.01 19.13 -20.33
CA PRO A 10 -1.04 18.05 -19.36
C PRO A 10 -1.35 16.74 -20.11
N PRO A 11 -0.60 15.65 -19.87
CA PRO A 11 -0.97 14.35 -20.43
C PRO A 11 -2.37 13.99 -19.95
N GLU A 12 -3.19 13.37 -20.80
CA GLU A 12 -4.44 12.74 -20.37
C GLU A 12 -4.11 11.75 -19.23
N ILE A 13 -4.40 12.14 -18.00
CA ILE A 13 -4.18 11.32 -16.80
C ILE A 13 -5.27 10.24 -16.78
N SER A 14 -5.13 9.25 -17.65
CA SER A 14 -6.09 8.15 -17.80
C SER A 14 -5.80 6.98 -16.84
N ARG A 15 -4.64 6.98 -16.15
CA ARG A 15 -4.21 5.89 -15.25
C ARG A 15 -3.42 6.40 -14.05
N LEU A 16 -4.13 6.99 -13.09
CA LEU A 16 -3.55 7.39 -11.82
C LEU A 16 -3.51 6.20 -10.85
N TRP A 17 -2.34 5.88 -10.31
CA TRP A 17 -2.19 4.87 -9.26
C TRP A 17 -2.06 5.56 -7.90
N LEU A 18 -2.78 5.02 -6.91
CA LEU A 18 -2.89 5.61 -5.59
C LEU A 18 -1.89 4.94 -4.64
N LEU A 19 -0.68 5.50 -4.54
CA LEU A 19 0.28 5.13 -3.49
C LEU A 19 0.08 6.04 -2.27
N LEU A 20 0.08 5.49 -1.05
CA LEU A 20 0.64 6.27 0.04
C LEU A 20 2.15 6.29 -0.19
N PRO A 21 2.78 7.46 -0.22
CA PRO A 21 4.21 7.47 -0.06
C PRO A 21 4.49 7.01 1.37
N PHE A 22 5.12 5.86 1.55
CA PHE A 22 6.06 5.65 2.65
C PHE A 22 7.30 6.56 2.42
N ILE A 23 7.08 7.85 2.13
CA ILE A 23 8.06 8.93 2.17
C ILE A 23 7.80 9.64 3.50
N SER A 24 7.98 8.90 4.59
CA SER A 24 7.94 9.47 5.93
C SER A 24 9.13 8.99 6.74
N GLU A 25 10.34 9.10 6.17
CA GLU A 25 11.63 9.25 6.87
C GLU A 25 12.61 9.98 5.91
N PRO A 26 13.57 10.79 6.41
CA PRO A 26 14.05 12.03 5.77
C PRO A 26 15.03 11.84 4.60
N LEU A 27 15.05 10.67 3.95
CA LEU A 27 16.18 10.28 3.11
C LEU A 27 16.04 10.64 1.62
N VAL A 28 14.88 11.13 1.16
CA VAL A 28 14.73 11.52 -0.25
C VAL A 28 14.42 13.00 -0.40
N SER A 29 15.40 13.77 -0.87
CA SER A 29 15.17 15.11 -1.41
C SER A 29 14.62 14.99 -2.83
N ILE A 30 13.30 14.88 -2.95
CA ILE A 30 12.61 14.99 -4.24
C ILE A 30 12.47 16.48 -4.55
N SER A 31 13.00 16.92 -5.70
CA SER A 31 12.75 18.28 -6.17
C SER A 31 11.47 18.32 -6.98
N TYR A 32 10.57 19.24 -6.65
CA TYR A 32 9.29 19.40 -7.33
C TYR A 32 8.89 20.87 -7.47
N SER A 33 7.93 21.12 -8.37
CA SER A 33 7.17 22.38 -8.44
C SER A 33 5.72 22.11 -8.08
N VAL A 34 5.12 23.00 -7.28
CA VAL A 34 3.71 22.89 -6.85
C VAL A 34 2.83 23.67 -7.79
N PHE A 35 1.70 23.07 -8.17
CA PHE A 35 0.70 23.66 -9.04
C PHE A 35 -0.70 23.47 -8.45
N ASN A 36 -1.63 24.30 -8.91
CA ASN A 36 -3.06 24.15 -8.66
C ASN A 36 -3.75 24.04 -10.02
N ASP A 37 -4.52 22.98 -10.21
CA ASP A 37 -5.34 22.80 -11.40
C ASP A 37 -6.57 21.96 -11.05
N SER A 38 -7.52 21.89 -11.98
CA SER A 38 -8.63 20.96 -11.88
C SER A 38 -8.11 19.51 -12.00
N MET A 39 -8.60 18.65 -11.12
CA MET A 39 -8.32 17.22 -11.16
C MET A 39 -9.63 16.46 -11.18
N SER A 40 -9.72 15.44 -12.03
CA SER A 40 -10.90 14.59 -12.12
C SER A 40 -10.52 13.12 -12.02
N PHE A 41 -11.39 12.34 -11.39
CA PHE A 41 -11.33 10.88 -11.36
C PHE A 41 -12.74 10.35 -11.63
N ALA A 42 -12.90 9.59 -12.72
CA ALA A 42 -14.21 9.23 -13.27
C ALA A 42 -15.08 10.49 -13.48
N ASN A 43 -16.25 10.55 -12.85
CA ASN A 43 -17.19 11.68 -12.91
C ASN A 43 -17.05 12.67 -11.73
N LEU A 44 -16.03 12.51 -10.88
CA LEU A 44 -15.79 13.35 -9.72
C LEU A 44 -14.67 14.35 -10.03
N THR A 45 -14.94 15.63 -9.82
CA THR A 45 -14.00 16.72 -10.13
C THR A 45 -13.75 17.57 -8.90
N VAL A 46 -12.47 17.84 -8.64
CA VAL A 46 -12.01 18.89 -7.72
C VAL A 46 -11.52 20.04 -8.58
N PRO A 47 -12.15 21.22 -8.56
CA PRO A 47 -11.83 22.32 -9.48
C PRO A 47 -10.45 22.94 -9.21
N ILE A 48 -9.98 22.87 -7.96
CA ILE A 48 -8.66 23.34 -7.55
C ILE A 48 -8.05 22.28 -6.62
N GLN A 49 -7.22 21.42 -7.21
CA GLN A 49 -6.38 20.46 -6.50
C GLN A 49 -4.94 20.92 -6.53
N THR A 50 -4.29 20.93 -5.37
CA THR A 50 -2.84 21.13 -5.28
C THR A 50 -2.12 19.81 -5.58
N PHE A 51 -1.17 19.84 -6.51
CA PHE A 51 -0.33 18.69 -6.85
C PHE A 51 1.11 19.16 -7.15
N ALA A 52 2.03 18.20 -7.22
CA ALA A 52 3.43 18.47 -7.49
C ALA A 52 3.89 17.78 -8.78
N SER A 53 4.63 18.52 -9.60
CA SER A 53 5.37 17.97 -10.73
C SER A 53 6.81 17.72 -10.30
N VAL A 54 7.25 16.46 -10.35
CA VAL A 54 8.59 16.03 -9.97
C VAL A 54 9.58 16.50 -11.04
N LYS A 55 10.57 17.29 -10.62
CA LYS A 55 11.69 17.74 -11.49
C LYS A 55 12.83 16.75 -11.50
N PHE A 56 13.10 16.16 -10.34
CA PHE A 56 14.18 15.20 -10.15
C PHE A 56 13.85 14.28 -8.99
N ALA A 57 14.01 12.99 -9.23
CA ALA A 57 14.09 11.96 -8.21
C ALA A 57 15.49 11.34 -8.30
N PRO A 58 16.25 11.24 -7.19
CA PRO A 58 17.53 10.56 -7.20
C PRO A 58 17.35 9.08 -7.59
N PRO A 59 18.30 8.47 -8.31
CA PRO A 59 18.27 7.03 -8.55
C PRO A 59 18.30 6.28 -7.21
N PRO A 60 17.69 5.08 -7.13
CA PRO A 60 17.74 4.28 -5.91
C PRO A 60 19.18 4.00 -5.46
N ASP A 61 19.46 4.10 -4.16
CA ASP A 61 20.76 3.79 -3.55
C ASP A 61 20.60 3.03 -2.22
N ASN A 62 21.70 2.77 -1.52
CA ASN A 62 21.68 2.02 -0.27
C ASN A 62 20.93 2.71 0.88
N GLY A 63 20.50 3.97 0.74
CA GLY A 63 19.67 4.69 1.71
C GLY A 63 18.31 5.16 1.16
N THR A 64 18.02 4.98 -0.14
CA THR A 64 16.85 5.56 -0.79
C THR A 64 16.24 4.67 -1.86
N VAL A 65 14.91 4.60 -1.88
CA VAL A 65 14.15 4.03 -3.00
C VAL A 65 13.16 5.10 -3.44
N THR A 66 13.40 5.71 -4.60
CA THR A 66 12.51 6.74 -5.16
C THR A 66 12.15 6.39 -6.59
N GLN A 67 11.19 5.47 -6.76
CA GLN A 67 10.61 5.20 -8.05
C GLN A 67 9.11 5.47 -7.98
N PHE A 68 8.64 6.38 -8.82
CA PHE A 68 7.22 6.58 -9.04
C PHE A 68 6.73 5.55 -10.06
N PRO A 69 5.64 4.83 -9.79
CA PRO A 69 5.03 3.98 -10.80
C PRO A 69 4.32 4.85 -11.84
N HIS A 70 4.43 4.45 -13.11
CA HIS A 70 3.69 5.07 -14.22
C HIS A 70 3.85 6.60 -14.25
N ASP A 71 2.72 7.33 -14.31
CA ASP A 71 2.66 8.77 -14.50
C ASP A 71 2.65 9.57 -13.19
N GLY A 72 2.63 8.90 -12.03
CA GLY A 72 2.64 9.56 -10.73
C GLY A 72 1.79 8.86 -9.66
N VAL A 73 1.52 9.62 -8.60
CA VAL A 73 0.89 9.13 -7.36
C VAL A 73 -0.17 10.11 -6.89
N ALA A 74 -1.32 9.59 -6.47
CA ALA A 74 -2.22 10.32 -5.59
C ALA A 74 -2.37 9.64 -4.24
N GLY A 75 -2.17 10.40 -3.17
CA GLY A 75 -2.31 9.88 -1.80
C GLY A 75 -3.77 9.82 -1.36
N LEU A 76 -4.17 8.68 -0.80
CA LEU A 76 -5.44 8.51 -0.07
C LEU A 76 -5.29 8.75 1.45
N GLY A 77 -4.10 9.20 1.86
CA GLY A 77 -3.74 9.48 3.25
C GLY A 77 -4.45 10.71 3.80
N SER A 78 -4.25 10.93 5.09
CA SER A 78 -4.80 12.10 5.77
C SER A 78 -4.10 13.38 5.27
N PRO A 79 -4.81 14.51 5.15
CA PRO A 79 -4.20 15.80 4.81
C PRO A 79 -3.02 16.17 5.72
N LYS A 80 -3.05 15.74 6.99
CA LYS A 80 -1.98 15.98 7.98
C LYS A 80 -0.63 15.37 7.61
N LYS A 81 -0.62 14.41 6.68
CA LYS A 81 0.54 13.62 6.27
C LYS A 81 0.94 13.92 4.82
N SER A 82 0.27 14.89 4.20
CA SER A 82 0.59 15.41 2.87
C SER A 82 1.96 16.09 2.88
N GLY A 83 2.88 15.60 2.08
CA GLY A 83 4.19 16.22 1.86
C GLY A 83 4.10 17.63 1.22
N LEU A 84 2.95 17.97 0.64
CA LEU A 84 2.66 19.29 0.06
C LEU A 84 1.96 20.23 1.04
N ASN A 85 1.65 19.76 2.26
CA ASN A 85 0.83 20.49 3.24
C ASN A 85 -0.50 20.99 2.65
N ALA A 86 -1.10 20.19 1.77
CA ALA A 86 -2.35 20.48 1.07
C ALA A 86 -3.35 19.33 1.23
N THR A 87 -4.65 19.65 1.19
CA THR A 87 -5.74 18.68 1.24
C THR A 87 -5.64 17.70 0.06
N THR A 88 -5.73 16.40 0.35
CA THR A 88 -5.64 15.36 -0.67
C THR A 88 -6.93 15.31 -1.50
N PHE A 89 -6.84 14.83 -2.74
CA PHE A 89 -7.96 14.80 -3.70
C PHE A 89 -9.24 14.20 -3.11
N PHE A 90 -9.14 13.05 -2.43
CA PHE A 90 -10.31 12.42 -1.83
C PHE A 90 -10.93 13.26 -0.69
N HIS A 91 -10.10 13.90 0.13
CA HIS A 91 -10.59 14.77 1.21
C HIS A 91 -11.20 16.06 0.66
N GLN A 92 -10.68 16.61 -0.45
CA GLN A 92 -11.33 17.72 -1.15
C GLN A 92 -12.74 17.34 -1.63
N LEU A 93 -12.93 16.12 -2.16
CA LEU A 93 -14.24 15.63 -2.55
C LEU A 93 -15.19 15.50 -1.34
N CYS A 94 -14.68 15.08 -0.18
CA CYS A 94 -15.46 15.06 1.06
C CYS A 94 -15.85 16.46 1.53
N ASP A 95 -14.88 17.37 1.62
CA ASP A 95 -15.06 18.73 2.14
C ASP A 95 -16.03 19.54 1.27
N GLN A 96 -16.04 19.28 -0.05
CA GLN A 96 -16.95 19.91 -1.01
C GLN A 96 -18.34 19.24 -1.08
N GLY A 97 -18.54 18.10 -0.41
CA GLY A 97 -19.79 17.34 -0.48
C GLY A 97 -20.05 16.70 -1.84
N THR A 98 -19.01 16.53 -2.67
CA THR A 98 -19.12 15.94 -4.01
C THR A 98 -19.42 14.44 -3.95
N VAL A 99 -18.97 13.78 -2.88
CA VAL A 99 -19.28 12.36 -2.59
C VAL A 99 -20.37 12.24 -1.52
N LYS A 100 -21.23 11.21 -1.63
CA LYS A 100 -22.34 10.99 -0.69
C LYS A 100 -21.86 10.68 0.73
N GLU A 101 -20.83 9.84 0.84
CA GLU A 101 -20.21 9.47 2.10
C GLU A 101 -18.70 9.75 2.04
N CYS A 102 -18.10 10.28 3.11
CA CYS A 102 -16.65 10.44 3.17
C CYS A 102 -15.96 9.09 3.48
N ARG A 103 -16.03 8.17 2.52
CA ARG A 103 -15.30 6.90 2.49
C ARG A 103 -14.87 6.52 1.08
N PHE A 104 -13.94 5.59 0.99
CA PHE A 104 -13.58 4.92 -0.24
C PHE A 104 -13.38 3.42 0.00
N GLY A 105 -13.45 2.62 -1.07
CA GLY A 105 -13.24 1.17 -1.04
C GLY A 105 -12.28 0.72 -2.13
N LEU A 106 -11.51 -0.33 -1.86
CA LEU A 106 -10.54 -0.92 -2.78
C LEU A 106 -10.87 -2.39 -3.01
N ALA A 107 -11.15 -2.77 -4.25
CA ALA A 107 -11.41 -4.16 -4.62
C ALA A 107 -10.38 -4.63 -5.66
N PHE A 108 -9.29 -5.24 -5.21
CA PHE A 108 -8.22 -5.72 -6.09
C PHE A 108 -8.43 -7.19 -6.47
N LYS A 109 -8.25 -7.50 -7.76
CA LYS A 109 -8.46 -8.84 -8.33
C LYS A 109 -7.16 -9.58 -8.57
N GLY A 110 -7.29 -10.90 -8.73
CA GLY A 110 -6.19 -11.81 -9.05
C GLY A 110 -5.59 -11.60 -10.45
N ASP A 111 -6.33 -10.99 -11.37
CA ASP A 111 -5.94 -10.78 -12.77
C ASP A 111 -5.14 -9.48 -13.02
N GLY A 112 -4.80 -8.74 -11.96
CA GLY A 112 -4.10 -7.46 -12.05
C GLY A 112 -5.02 -6.27 -12.29
N THR A 113 -6.34 -6.47 -12.29
CA THR A 113 -7.33 -5.39 -12.32
C THR A 113 -7.86 -5.08 -10.92
N GLY A 114 -8.58 -3.97 -10.77
CA GLY A 114 -9.23 -3.62 -9.52
C GLY A 114 -10.21 -2.47 -9.69
N VAL A 115 -10.99 -2.21 -8.65
CA VAL A 115 -11.96 -1.11 -8.60
C VAL A 115 -11.64 -0.23 -7.39
N GLN A 116 -11.62 1.07 -7.61
CA GLN A 116 -11.61 2.09 -6.57
C GLN A 116 -13.02 2.70 -6.52
N VAL A 117 -13.70 2.52 -5.39
CA VAL A 117 -15.01 3.13 -5.13
C VAL A 117 -14.78 4.38 -4.28
N LEU A 118 -15.37 5.51 -4.67
CA LEU A 118 -15.33 6.75 -3.91
C LEU A 118 -16.77 7.14 -3.55
N GLY A 119 -17.02 7.42 -2.28
CA GLY A 119 -18.27 8.02 -1.85
C GLY A 119 -19.38 7.08 -1.40
N GLU A 120 -19.17 5.77 -1.48
CA GLU A 120 -20.17 4.75 -1.13
C GLU A 120 -19.51 3.41 -0.80
N VAL A 121 -20.34 2.43 -0.43
CA VAL A 121 -19.97 1.01 -0.35
C VAL A 121 -20.67 0.28 -1.48
N ASP A 122 -19.91 -0.25 -2.44
CA ASP A 122 -20.48 -1.03 -3.55
C ASP A 122 -20.68 -2.48 -3.11
N GLU A 123 -21.89 -2.80 -2.69
CA GLU A 123 -22.28 -4.14 -2.22
C GLU A 123 -22.23 -5.21 -3.32
N THR A 124 -22.07 -4.83 -4.59
CA THR A 124 -21.90 -5.80 -5.69
C THR A 124 -20.49 -6.36 -5.77
N LEU A 125 -19.52 -5.74 -5.09
CA LEU A 125 -18.10 -6.14 -5.12
C LEU A 125 -17.70 -7.13 -4.02
N PHE A 126 -18.61 -7.45 -3.10
CA PHE A 126 -18.37 -8.43 -2.03
C PHE A 126 -19.64 -9.17 -1.65
N SER A 127 -19.49 -10.22 -0.84
CA SER A 127 -20.60 -10.99 -0.29
C SER A 127 -20.49 -11.07 1.22
N GLY A 128 -21.64 -11.12 1.91
CA GLY A 128 -21.68 -11.18 3.37
C GLY A 128 -21.41 -9.82 4.03
N SER A 129 -21.02 -9.84 5.30
CA SER A 129 -20.79 -8.64 6.09
C SER A 129 -19.32 -8.23 6.11
N LEU A 130 -19.05 -6.93 6.07
CA LEU A 130 -17.70 -6.38 6.27
C LEU A 130 -17.30 -6.40 7.74
N ALA A 131 -16.10 -6.91 8.03
CA ALA A 131 -15.47 -6.72 9.33
C ALA A 131 -15.00 -5.27 9.48
N LYS A 132 -15.02 -4.75 10.71
CA LYS A 132 -14.65 -3.37 11.02
C LYS A 132 -13.47 -3.35 11.97
N ALA A 133 -12.53 -2.42 11.73
CA ALA A 133 -11.42 -2.14 12.62
C ALA A 133 -11.42 -0.67 13.02
N THR A 134 -10.93 -0.38 14.22
CA THR A 134 -10.78 1.00 14.69
C THR A 134 -9.45 1.57 14.22
N ILE A 135 -9.52 2.62 13.39
CA ILE A 135 -8.34 3.37 12.95
C ILE A 135 -7.82 4.22 14.12
N LYS A 136 -6.51 4.17 14.37
CA LYS A 136 -5.81 4.88 15.45
C LYS A 136 -5.12 6.16 14.99
N ASP A 137 -4.53 6.09 13.81
CA ASP A 137 -3.94 7.20 13.03
C ASP A 137 -4.07 6.77 11.55
N GLU A 138 -3.85 7.65 10.58
CA GLU A 138 -3.84 7.39 9.12
C GLU A 138 -3.79 5.91 8.69
N TRP A 139 -4.97 5.29 8.44
CA TRP A 139 -5.14 3.87 8.05
C TRP A 139 -4.41 2.82 8.91
N LEU A 140 -3.99 3.22 10.11
CA LEU A 140 -3.30 2.43 11.10
C LEU A 140 -4.31 1.79 12.04
N VAL A 141 -4.25 0.47 12.17
CA VAL A 141 -5.05 -0.32 13.11
C VAL A 141 -4.15 -1.06 14.08
N GLN A 142 -4.75 -1.63 15.12
CA GLN A 142 -4.07 -2.45 16.11
C GLN A 142 -4.52 -3.90 15.94
N GLY A 143 -3.58 -4.82 15.74
CA GLY A 143 -3.89 -6.17 15.29
C GLY A 143 -2.89 -7.25 15.65
N ASP A 144 -3.16 -8.46 15.17
CA ASP A 144 -2.35 -9.66 15.41
C ASP A 144 -1.98 -10.35 14.10
N VAL A 145 -0.85 -11.07 14.11
CA VAL A 145 -0.41 -11.94 13.00
C VAL A 145 -0.43 -13.40 13.48
N ARG A 146 -1.08 -14.26 12.69
CA ARG A 146 -1.33 -15.66 13.04
C ARG A 146 -0.80 -16.63 11.98
N VAL A 147 -0.47 -17.84 12.44
CA VAL A 147 -0.24 -19.03 11.59
C VAL A 147 -1.29 -20.06 11.98
N GLY A 148 -2.22 -20.35 11.08
CA GLY A 148 -3.44 -21.07 11.46
C GLY A 148 -4.18 -20.34 12.58
N GLU A 149 -4.45 -21.04 13.68
CA GLU A 149 -5.09 -20.48 14.89
C GLU A 149 -4.10 -19.85 15.88
N GLN A 150 -2.79 -20.09 15.71
CA GLN A 150 -1.78 -19.63 16.65
C GLN A 150 -1.45 -18.14 16.42
N VAL A 151 -1.62 -17.32 17.45
CA VAL A 151 -1.13 -15.92 17.46
C VAL A 151 0.39 -15.92 17.63
N VAL A 152 1.12 -15.54 16.58
CA VAL A 152 2.58 -15.47 16.59
C VAL A 152 3.06 -14.11 17.05
N VAL A 153 2.37 -13.08 16.59
CA VAL A 153 2.64 -11.68 16.92
C VAL A 153 1.33 -11.06 17.38
N LYS A 154 1.35 -10.48 18.58
CA LYS A 154 0.17 -9.91 19.22
C LYS A 154 0.31 -8.39 19.33
N ASP A 155 -0.81 -7.70 19.27
CA ASP A 155 -0.94 -6.29 19.62
C ASP A 155 0.10 -5.41 18.91
N GLN A 156 0.09 -5.44 17.57
CA GLN A 156 0.95 -4.65 16.72
C GLN A 156 0.20 -3.55 15.98
N LYS A 157 0.94 -2.50 15.69
CA LYS A 157 0.54 -1.46 14.75
C LYS A 157 0.62 -1.99 13.33
N ILE A 158 -0.47 -1.88 12.60
CA ILE A 158 -0.62 -2.35 11.23
C ILE A 158 -1.11 -1.17 10.38
N LEU A 159 -0.29 -0.71 9.44
CA LEU A 159 -0.68 0.28 8.43
C LEU A 159 -1.24 -0.45 7.21
N MET A 160 -2.42 -0.04 6.79
CA MET A 160 -3.03 -0.50 5.54
C MET A 160 -2.57 0.43 4.42
N ASP A 161 -1.78 -0.07 3.47
CA ASP A 161 -1.11 0.77 2.47
C ASP A 161 -1.24 0.19 1.06
N SER A 162 -2.11 0.78 0.25
CA SER A 162 -2.28 0.40 -1.17
C SER A 162 -1.04 0.70 -2.01
N GLY A 163 -0.14 1.53 -1.52
CA GLY A 163 1.12 1.86 -2.17
C GLY A 163 2.18 0.79 -2.06
N THR A 164 2.07 -0.11 -1.07
CA THR A 164 3.01 -1.19 -0.88
C THR A 164 2.54 -2.43 -1.65
N ALA A 165 3.38 -3.02 -2.51
CA ALA A 165 2.99 -4.18 -3.31
C ALA A 165 2.81 -5.46 -2.47
N ASN A 166 3.63 -5.62 -1.43
CA ASN A 166 3.81 -6.85 -0.67
C ASN A 166 3.37 -6.65 0.81
N VAL A 167 3.78 -7.53 1.72
CA VAL A 167 3.59 -7.31 3.16
C VAL A 167 4.95 -7.12 3.81
N VAL A 168 5.11 -6.05 4.58
CA VAL A 168 6.37 -5.72 5.24
C VAL A 168 6.19 -5.67 6.75
N GLY A 169 7.11 -6.28 7.49
CA GLY A 169 7.05 -6.28 8.96
C GLY A 169 8.43 -6.15 9.60
N PRO A 170 8.48 -5.95 10.93
CA PRO A 170 9.72 -5.96 11.69
C PRO A 170 10.45 -7.29 11.53
N ILE A 171 11.72 -7.27 11.14
CA ILE A 171 12.46 -8.49 10.78
C ILE A 171 12.43 -9.58 11.87
N ALA A 172 12.49 -9.20 13.14
CA ALA A 172 12.41 -10.15 14.26
C ALA A 172 11.05 -10.85 14.34
N GLN A 173 9.97 -10.13 14.05
CA GLN A 173 8.61 -10.67 14.05
C GLN A 173 8.36 -11.53 12.80
N VAL A 174 8.88 -11.13 11.64
CA VAL A 174 8.82 -11.92 10.40
C VAL A 174 9.64 -13.21 10.54
N ALA A 175 10.79 -13.18 11.24
CA ALA A 175 11.59 -14.37 11.48
C ALA A 175 10.81 -15.41 12.31
N LYS A 176 10.17 -14.95 13.40
CA LYS A 176 9.30 -15.79 14.23
C LYS A 176 8.10 -16.33 13.45
N LEU A 177 7.51 -15.50 12.58
CA LEU A 177 6.43 -15.90 11.68
C LEU A 177 6.88 -17.01 10.73
N PHE A 178 8.04 -16.85 10.10
CA PHE A 178 8.58 -17.82 9.16
C PHE A 178 8.93 -19.14 9.82
N GLU A 179 9.58 -19.10 10.99
CA GLU A 179 9.85 -20.28 11.80
C GLU A 179 8.55 -21.04 12.13
N THR A 180 7.52 -20.34 12.59
CA THR A 180 6.23 -20.96 12.94
C THR A 180 5.50 -21.50 11.71
N ALA A 181 5.60 -20.81 10.58
CA ALA A 181 4.95 -21.18 9.33
C ALA A 181 5.71 -22.23 8.50
N GLY A 182 6.91 -22.65 8.94
CA GLY A 182 7.77 -23.54 8.16
C GLY A 182 8.30 -22.91 6.86
N ILE A 183 8.45 -21.58 6.84
CA ILE A 183 9.05 -20.84 5.73
C ILE A 183 10.56 -20.74 5.96
N GLN A 184 11.35 -21.11 4.96
CA GLN A 184 12.80 -20.94 5.03
C GLN A 184 13.16 -19.47 4.87
N ALA A 185 13.68 -18.84 5.93
CA ALA A 185 14.17 -17.47 5.87
C ALA A 185 15.39 -17.33 4.95
N VAL A 186 15.41 -16.28 4.13
CA VAL A 186 16.49 -15.94 3.21
C VAL A 186 16.83 -14.47 3.37
N ASN A 187 18.07 -14.18 3.78
CA ASN A 187 18.54 -12.80 3.89
C ASN A 187 18.86 -12.23 2.50
N LEU A 188 18.45 -10.99 2.28
CA LEU A 188 18.72 -10.23 1.07
C LEU A 188 19.49 -8.96 1.43
N SER A 189 20.28 -8.49 0.47
CA SER A 189 20.82 -7.14 0.47
C SER A 189 20.07 -6.34 -0.58
N LEU A 190 19.31 -5.32 -0.16
CA LEU A 190 18.59 -4.42 -1.05
C LEU A 190 19.10 -2.99 -0.84
N PRO A 191 19.23 -2.19 -1.90
CA PRO A 191 19.46 -0.77 -1.76
C PRO A 191 18.37 -0.13 -0.88
N GLY A 192 18.75 0.68 0.09
CA GLY A 192 17.86 1.40 0.99
C GLY A 192 17.67 0.71 2.34
N CYS A 193 18.15 -0.52 2.49
CA CYS A 193 17.88 -1.35 3.65
C CYS A 193 19.18 -1.92 4.25
N THR A 194 19.29 -1.89 5.57
CA THR A 194 20.45 -2.47 6.28
C THR A 194 20.35 -3.99 6.39
N LYS A 195 19.15 -4.54 6.62
CA LYS A 195 18.91 -5.98 6.64
C LYS A 195 17.51 -6.32 6.15
N VAL A 196 17.43 -7.11 5.09
CA VAL A 196 16.17 -7.59 4.53
C VAL A 196 16.11 -9.11 4.62
N MET A 197 14.92 -9.64 4.84
CA MET A 197 14.63 -11.06 4.86
C MET A 197 13.38 -11.36 4.05
N THR A 198 13.49 -12.28 3.09
CA THR A 198 12.35 -12.93 2.44
C THR A 198 12.26 -14.39 2.89
N GLY A 199 11.30 -15.14 2.34
CA GLY A 199 11.03 -16.51 2.72
C GLY A 199 10.80 -17.41 1.52
N HIS A 200 11.29 -18.65 1.59
CA HIS A 200 11.04 -19.69 0.61
C HIS A 200 10.10 -20.77 1.18
N TYR A 201 9.16 -21.25 0.36
CA TYR A 201 8.20 -22.27 0.74
C TYR A 201 7.81 -23.16 -0.47
N PRO A 202 7.29 -24.38 -0.23
CA PRO A 202 6.76 -25.21 -1.31
C PRO A 202 5.56 -24.54 -2.00
N CYS A 203 5.64 -24.31 -3.30
CA CYS A 203 4.59 -23.60 -4.05
C CYS A 203 3.20 -24.24 -3.94
N ASP A 204 3.15 -25.57 -3.80
CA ASP A 204 1.93 -26.36 -3.62
C ASP A 204 1.36 -26.34 -2.20
N LYS A 205 2.09 -25.78 -1.22
CA LYS A 205 1.72 -25.70 0.19
C LYS A 205 1.97 -24.30 0.76
N PRO A 206 1.26 -23.26 0.26
CA PRO A 206 1.35 -21.93 0.85
C PRO A 206 0.88 -21.96 2.31
N PRO A 207 1.62 -21.36 3.24
CA PRO A 207 1.26 -21.35 4.65
C PRO A 207 0.05 -20.45 4.92
N ALA A 208 -0.79 -20.89 5.86
CA ALA A 208 -1.99 -20.17 6.28
C ALA A 208 -1.65 -19.03 7.25
N ILE A 209 -1.14 -17.92 6.72
CA ILE A 209 -0.85 -16.71 7.49
C ILE A 209 -2.04 -15.76 7.42
N THR A 210 -2.53 -15.31 8.58
CA THR A 210 -3.66 -14.38 8.67
C THR A 210 -3.35 -13.17 9.55
N PHE A 211 -4.02 -12.06 9.24
CA PHE A 211 -3.91 -10.80 9.94
C PHE A 211 -5.26 -10.46 10.55
N GLY A 212 -5.31 -10.30 11.86
CA GLY A 212 -6.48 -9.74 12.55
C GLY A 212 -6.30 -8.24 12.70
N LEU A 213 -7.29 -7.46 12.28
CA LEU A 213 -7.22 -5.99 12.30
C LEU A 213 -7.73 -5.37 13.61
N ASN A 214 -8.12 -6.22 14.57
CA ASN A 214 -8.38 -5.85 15.96
C ASN A 214 -7.70 -6.89 16.86
N THR A 215 -6.86 -6.44 17.79
CA THR A 215 -6.19 -7.31 18.77
C THR A 215 -7.19 -8.22 19.49
N GLY A 216 -6.93 -9.52 19.50
CA GLY A 216 -7.77 -10.52 20.16
C GLY A 216 -9.07 -10.87 19.45
N SER A 217 -9.37 -10.24 18.30
CA SER A 217 -10.53 -10.64 17.49
C SER A 217 -10.34 -12.05 16.91
N LYS A 218 -11.47 -12.72 16.68
CA LYS A 218 -11.51 -13.98 15.90
C LYS A 218 -11.41 -13.70 14.40
N ASP A 219 -11.83 -12.52 13.96
CA ASP A 219 -11.75 -12.13 12.56
C ASP A 219 -10.28 -11.93 12.17
N ALA A 220 -9.80 -12.79 11.28
CA ALA A 220 -8.48 -12.70 10.71
C ALA A 220 -8.55 -13.10 9.24
N PHE A 221 -7.87 -12.34 8.39
CA PHE A 221 -7.92 -12.54 6.94
C PHE A 221 -6.55 -12.92 6.41
N GLY A 222 -6.52 -13.94 5.56
CA GLY A 222 -5.31 -14.45 4.95
C GLY A 222 -4.95 -13.78 3.63
N ILE A 223 -3.73 -14.05 3.17
CA ILE A 223 -3.29 -13.75 1.81
C ILE A 223 -3.70 -14.92 0.92
N GLU A 224 -4.34 -14.66 -0.22
CA GLU A 224 -4.68 -15.73 -1.17
C GLU A 224 -3.42 -16.44 -1.66
N ALA A 225 -3.49 -17.76 -1.90
CA ALA A 225 -2.34 -18.55 -2.35
C ALA A 225 -1.62 -17.96 -3.57
N ALA A 226 -2.37 -17.46 -4.55
CA ALA A 226 -1.83 -16.83 -5.75
C ALA A 226 -1.10 -15.50 -5.45
N ALA A 227 -1.56 -14.74 -4.46
CA ALA A 227 -0.94 -13.49 -4.03
C ALA A 227 0.21 -13.69 -3.04
N PHE A 228 0.23 -14.81 -2.30
CA PHE A 228 1.31 -15.17 -1.38
C PHE A 228 2.61 -15.50 -2.13
N LYS A 229 2.49 -16.00 -3.36
CA LYS A 229 3.60 -16.29 -4.27
C LYS A 229 4.11 -15.02 -4.96
N GLN A 230 5.20 -14.45 -4.44
CA GLN A 230 5.88 -13.32 -5.07
C GLN A 230 6.68 -13.74 -6.32
N ALA A 231 7.36 -14.89 -6.26
CA ALA A 231 8.16 -15.42 -7.37
C ALA A 231 8.27 -16.95 -7.30
N VAL A 232 8.67 -17.57 -8.41
CA VAL A 232 9.00 -19.01 -8.50
C VAL A 232 10.50 -19.12 -8.75
N ASN A 233 11.21 -19.83 -7.86
CA ASN A 233 12.66 -19.98 -7.88
C ASN A 233 13.11 -21.25 -8.65
N GLY A 234 12.21 -21.83 -9.45
CA GLY A 234 12.38 -23.13 -10.11
C GLY A 234 11.82 -24.29 -9.28
N GLY A 235 11.26 -25.29 -9.96
CA GLY A 235 10.64 -26.44 -9.31
C GLY A 235 9.48 -26.04 -8.39
N ASN A 236 9.36 -26.73 -7.25
CA ASN A 236 8.36 -26.46 -6.22
C ASN A 236 8.91 -25.54 -5.11
N ASN A 237 9.55 -24.43 -5.48
CA ASN A 237 10.12 -23.47 -4.54
C ASN A 237 9.66 -22.04 -4.88
N CYS A 238 8.93 -21.42 -3.95
CA CYS A 238 8.32 -20.11 -4.14
C CYS A 238 8.81 -19.10 -3.11
N THR A 239 8.96 -17.85 -3.54
CA THR A 239 9.26 -16.72 -2.65
C THR A 239 7.96 -16.16 -2.07
N ALA A 240 7.92 -16.00 -0.75
CA ALA A 240 6.79 -15.42 -0.03
C ALA A 240 6.72 -13.91 -0.26
N THR A 241 5.50 -13.38 -0.35
CA THR A 241 5.24 -11.93 -0.44
C THR A 241 5.52 -11.17 0.87
N ILE A 242 5.77 -11.89 1.96
CA ILE A 242 6.10 -11.26 3.24
C ILE A 242 7.60 -10.96 3.28
N THR A 243 7.97 -9.75 3.69
CA THR A 243 9.35 -9.29 3.83
C THR A 243 9.58 -8.74 5.24
N GLY A 244 10.69 -9.14 5.86
CA GLY A 244 11.19 -8.56 7.10
C GLY A 244 12.25 -7.51 6.82
N ILE A 245 12.12 -6.33 7.41
CA ILE A 245 13.14 -5.27 7.35
C ILE A 245 13.54 -4.90 8.78
N ASP A 246 14.83 -4.70 9.02
CA ASP A 246 15.33 -4.22 10.29
C ASP A 246 14.96 -2.75 10.54
N ASN A 247 14.96 -2.32 11.81
CA ASN A 247 14.54 -0.98 12.25
C ASN A 247 13.07 -0.61 11.93
N PHE A 248 12.32 -1.49 11.27
CA PHE A 248 10.88 -1.35 11.07
C PHE A 248 10.11 -1.66 12.36
N ARG A 249 9.13 -0.81 12.71
CA ARG A 249 8.39 -0.91 13.99
C ARG A 249 6.90 -1.22 13.82
N ILE A 250 6.41 -1.16 12.60
CA ILE A 250 5.00 -1.41 12.26
C ILE A 250 4.93 -2.50 11.20
N TRP A 251 3.78 -3.13 11.05
CA TRP A 251 3.48 -3.89 9.84
C TRP A 251 2.89 -2.96 8.80
N VAL A 252 3.28 -3.14 7.54
CA VAL A 252 2.64 -2.51 6.39
C VAL A 252 2.02 -3.61 5.55
N ILE A 253 0.71 -3.56 5.43
CA ILE A 253 -0.10 -4.55 4.72
C ILE A 253 -0.50 -3.94 3.39
N GLY A 254 0.09 -4.50 2.32
CA GLY A 254 -0.06 -3.99 0.98
C GLY A 254 -0.98 -4.80 0.07
N GLN A 255 -0.86 -4.53 -1.22
CA GLN A 255 -1.73 -5.02 -2.29
C GLN A 255 -1.87 -6.55 -2.30
N SER A 256 -0.78 -7.29 -2.02
CA SER A 256 -0.83 -8.76 -1.92
C SER A 256 -1.90 -9.27 -0.94
N TRP A 257 -2.14 -8.56 0.18
CA TRP A 257 -3.19 -8.91 1.13
C TRP A 257 -4.55 -8.32 0.74
N PHE A 258 -4.62 -7.15 0.08
CA PHE A 258 -5.90 -6.58 -0.41
C PHE A 258 -6.55 -7.41 -1.51
N ARG A 259 -5.78 -8.17 -2.28
CA ARG A 259 -6.33 -9.01 -3.35
C ARG A 259 -7.35 -10.01 -2.80
N GLY A 260 -8.50 -10.07 -3.48
CA GLY A 260 -9.64 -10.90 -3.08
C GLY A 260 -10.49 -10.31 -1.95
N LYS A 261 -10.29 -9.03 -1.60
CA LYS A 261 -11.03 -8.34 -0.53
C LYS A 261 -11.61 -7.02 -1.04
N TYR A 262 -12.58 -6.53 -0.28
CA TYR A 262 -13.17 -5.20 -0.36
C TYR A 262 -12.81 -4.42 0.92
#